data_AF-A0AAU2JHX8-F1
#
_entry.id   AF-A0AAU2JHX8-F1
#
_cell.length_a   1.000
_cell.length_b   1.000
_cell.length_c   1.000
_cell.angle_alpha   90.00
_cell.angle_beta   90.00
_cell.angle_gamma   90.00
#
_symmetry.space_group_name_H-M   'P 1'
#
loop_
_entity.id
_entity.type
_entity.pdbx_description
1 polymer ?
#
loop_
_entity_poly.entity_id
_entity_poly.type
_entity_poly.pdbx_seq_one_letter_code
_entity_poly.pdbx_strand_id
1 'polypeptide(L)'
;MAVEAGTQEEHIVGRVWVVRLDPYGRPSAGTVRLSCSRPACADQRLPNATAGRKAAVAHVNTHLAHIGAGGGPRPGAWCGCRAADCAWHTPDPDTLPKRRTGAQPWAGAVRCGGPVVLAVYADRAGRLWRIAETCARCAAATPECRVLDTAPPPARPTPAPAEAGQEAAQKPGAERKPAGSTARSEAAAVFSDHGPSPMPPVADAPSRAATGPAPVPRARATSPATTPGQAKRWGKIAQRTVPHDLRPDVLRLELIELGDAFRAYQRRTEPDLALLAQLHERKARAFALWADVTGDGSLHHEANRAEIAAQTTRDMHANRGRPVSANEPVVERLLTRSQAAHARTVLDYVQANAPHPDAEVRLVVLLLTLRAARAGAGNIIGQDLTGWLPGDAEQVLERLIAADWLHLPGTVTETLASRPEDPTAFTIPTLQPAQPRPFTFGKTSRARISGWAQKVVGDRKIRKKKLDATTRLLALYTAAHTRPDGRLGHAEDGGLHLGKIAAFCALPPEKIAEHAGLLVAADWLAEADTAQGMLHGQLAERVLPLGGLL
;
A
#
# COMPACT_ATOMS: atom_id res chain seq x y z
N MET A 1 -42.44 -24.49 26.48
CA MET A 1 -41.04 -24.01 26.50
C MET A 1 -40.62 -23.85 25.04
N ALA A 2 -40.80 -22.64 24.53
CA ALA A 2 -40.58 -22.30 23.13
C ALA A 2 -39.07 -22.16 22.85
N VAL A 3 -38.62 -22.73 21.74
CA VAL A 3 -37.27 -22.52 21.20
C VAL A 3 -37.35 -21.25 20.36
N GLU A 4 -36.78 -20.15 20.85
CA GLU A 4 -36.60 -18.94 20.05
C GLU A 4 -35.55 -19.21 18.97
N ALA A 5 -36.02 -19.34 17.73
CA ALA A 5 -35.19 -19.32 16.55
C ALA A 5 -34.62 -17.89 16.38
N GLY A 6 -33.36 -17.70 16.78
CA GLY A 6 -32.62 -16.49 16.45
C GLY A 6 -32.55 -16.31 14.94
N THR A 7 -33.20 -15.27 14.44
CA THR A 7 -33.18 -14.85 13.04
C THR A 7 -31.73 -14.51 12.64
N GLN A 8 -31.11 -15.37 11.83
CA GLN A 8 -29.88 -15.03 11.13
C GLN A 8 -30.18 -13.85 10.19
N GLU A 9 -29.58 -12.68 10.46
CA GLU A 9 -29.58 -11.58 9.48
C GLU A 9 -28.83 -12.03 8.23
N GLU A 10 -29.58 -12.31 7.16
CA GLU A 10 -29.04 -12.69 5.85
C GLU A 10 -28.16 -11.54 5.31
N HIS A 11 -26.85 -11.74 5.28
CA HIS A 11 -25.90 -10.69 4.90
C HIS A 11 -25.94 -10.40 3.39
N ILE A 12 -26.34 -9.18 3.03
CA ILE A 12 -26.43 -8.73 1.64
C ILE A 12 -25.02 -8.44 1.10
N VAL A 13 -24.59 -9.13 0.04
CA VAL A 13 -23.30 -8.85 -0.64
C VAL A 13 -23.40 -7.57 -1.47
N GLY A 14 -22.36 -6.74 -1.41
CA GLY A 14 -22.22 -5.51 -2.19
C GLY A 14 -22.26 -5.78 -3.70
N ARG A 15 -22.96 -4.90 -4.43
CA ARG A 15 -23.06 -4.97 -5.90
C ARG A 15 -21.70 -4.81 -6.54
N VAL A 16 -21.41 -5.61 -7.55
CA VAL A 16 -20.26 -5.43 -8.45
C VAL A 16 -20.73 -5.58 -9.89
N TRP A 17 -20.48 -4.57 -10.70
CA TRP A 17 -20.76 -4.58 -12.14
C TRP A 17 -19.49 -4.27 -12.92
N VAL A 18 -19.31 -4.99 -14.02
CA VAL A 18 -18.16 -4.85 -14.91
C VAL A 18 -18.67 -4.46 -16.28
N VAL A 19 -18.05 -3.43 -16.88
CA VAL A 19 -18.24 -3.04 -18.28
C VAL A 19 -16.90 -3.24 -18.97
N ARG A 20 -16.88 -3.93 -20.12
CA ARG A 20 -15.66 -4.33 -20.82
C ARG A 20 -15.68 -3.89 -22.27
N LEU A 21 -14.50 -3.68 -22.82
CA LEU A 21 -14.26 -3.40 -24.22
C LEU A 21 -13.23 -4.39 -24.78
N ASP A 22 -13.72 -5.42 -25.47
CA ASP A 22 -12.88 -6.46 -26.07
C ASP A 22 -12.70 -6.21 -27.57
N PRO A 23 -11.57 -6.57 -28.20
CA PRO A 23 -11.46 -6.62 -29.66
C PRO A 23 -12.50 -7.59 -30.24
N TYR A 24 -13.09 -7.25 -31.38
CA TYR A 24 -14.09 -8.08 -32.05
C TYR A 24 -13.70 -8.31 -33.50
N GLY A 25 -13.59 -9.58 -33.92
CA GLY A 25 -13.20 -9.95 -35.28
C GLY A 25 -11.68 -9.92 -35.53
N ARG A 26 -11.26 -9.75 -36.80
CA ARG A 26 -9.84 -9.69 -37.15
C ARG A 26 -9.21 -8.39 -36.61
N PRO A 27 -7.96 -8.42 -36.11
CA PRO A 27 -7.27 -7.23 -35.57
C PRO A 27 -7.21 -6.03 -36.52
N SER A 28 -7.25 -6.27 -37.84
CA SER A 28 -7.25 -5.24 -38.89
C SER A 28 -8.57 -4.48 -39.06
N ALA A 29 -9.70 -5.02 -38.58
CA ALA A 29 -11.01 -4.38 -38.71
C ALA A 29 -11.23 -3.24 -37.70
N GLY A 30 -10.43 -3.18 -36.63
CA GLY A 30 -10.52 -2.14 -35.59
C GLY A 30 -11.78 -2.19 -34.72
N THR A 31 -12.74 -3.07 -35.01
CA THR A 31 -14.01 -3.20 -34.31
C THR A 31 -13.84 -3.74 -32.90
N VAL A 32 -14.66 -3.23 -31.98
CA VAL A 32 -14.63 -3.61 -30.56
C VAL A 32 -16.03 -3.97 -30.09
N ARG A 33 -16.10 -4.89 -29.13
CA ARG A 33 -17.33 -5.32 -28.47
C ARG A 33 -17.34 -4.79 -27.05
N LEU A 34 -18.40 -4.07 -26.72
CA LEU A 34 -18.73 -3.68 -25.37
C LEU A 34 -19.63 -4.73 -24.74
N SER A 35 -19.25 -5.27 -23.59
CA SER A 35 -20.05 -6.24 -22.81
C SER A 35 -20.21 -5.78 -21.37
N CYS A 36 -21.29 -6.19 -20.72
CA CYS A 36 -21.57 -5.86 -19.32
C CYS A 36 -21.91 -7.13 -18.53
N SER A 37 -21.45 -7.21 -17.29
CA SER A 37 -21.75 -8.35 -16.40
C SER A 37 -23.21 -8.41 -15.93
N ARG A 38 -24.05 -7.42 -16.28
CA ARG A 38 -25.49 -7.44 -16.01
C ARG A 38 -26.23 -8.14 -17.17
N PRO A 39 -27.02 -9.20 -16.91
CA PRO A 39 -27.77 -9.91 -17.96
C PRO A 39 -28.77 -9.04 -18.73
N ALA A 40 -29.26 -7.96 -18.10
CA ALA A 40 -30.19 -7.01 -18.72
C ALA A 40 -29.52 -6.08 -19.74
N CYS A 41 -28.19 -6.10 -19.87
CA CYS A 41 -27.44 -5.27 -20.79
C CYS A 41 -27.01 -6.08 -22.01
N ALA A 42 -27.44 -5.66 -23.19
CA ALA A 42 -27.02 -6.30 -24.44
C ALA A 42 -25.59 -5.89 -24.82
N ASP A 43 -24.84 -6.84 -25.38
CA ASP A 43 -23.53 -6.58 -25.99
C ASP A 43 -23.68 -5.60 -27.17
N GLN A 44 -22.78 -4.62 -27.26
CA GLN A 44 -22.76 -3.63 -28.35
C GLN A 44 -21.51 -3.77 -29.20
N ARG A 45 -21.66 -3.68 -30.52
CA ARG A 45 -20.55 -3.68 -31.47
C ARG A 45 -20.28 -2.26 -31.93
N LEU A 46 -19.02 -1.86 -31.88
CA LEU A 46 -18.60 -0.49 -32.13
C LEU A 46 -17.45 -0.46 -33.14
N PRO A 47 -17.38 0.59 -33.98
CA PRO A 47 -16.49 0.61 -35.15
C PRO A 47 -15.01 0.73 -34.78
N ASN A 48 -14.68 1.33 -33.62
CA ASN A 48 -13.31 1.49 -33.16
C ASN A 48 -13.22 1.63 -31.64
N ALA A 49 -12.00 1.52 -31.10
CA ALA A 49 -11.74 1.60 -29.67
C ALA A 49 -12.12 2.94 -29.02
N THR A 50 -12.07 4.05 -29.77
CA THR A 50 -12.44 5.38 -29.25
C THR A 50 -13.96 5.49 -29.06
N ALA A 51 -14.74 5.09 -30.06
CA ALA A 51 -16.19 4.95 -29.95
C ALA A 51 -16.56 3.95 -28.84
N GLY A 52 -15.79 2.85 -28.75
CA GLY A 52 -15.81 1.87 -27.67
C GLY A 52 -15.74 2.46 -26.28
N ARG A 53 -14.69 3.23 -25.99
CA ARG A 53 -14.48 3.86 -24.67
C ARG A 53 -15.58 4.87 -24.34
N LYS A 54 -15.99 5.68 -25.33
CA LYS A 54 -17.08 6.65 -25.13
C LYS A 54 -18.39 5.95 -24.76
N ALA A 55 -18.73 4.87 -25.47
CA ALA A 55 -19.91 4.06 -25.16
C ALA A 55 -19.82 3.37 -23.79
N ALA A 56 -18.63 2.88 -23.41
CA ALA A 56 -18.40 2.27 -22.11
C ALA A 56 -18.61 3.24 -20.96
N VAL A 57 -18.07 4.46 -21.05
CA VAL A 57 -18.27 5.50 -20.04
C VAL A 57 -19.74 5.91 -19.95
N ALA A 58 -20.41 6.08 -21.10
CA ALA A 58 -21.85 6.36 -21.12
C ALA A 58 -22.65 5.24 -20.44
N HIS A 59 -22.32 3.98 -20.73
CA HIS A 59 -22.97 2.81 -20.14
C HIS A 59 -22.73 2.69 -18.62
N VAL A 60 -21.52 2.99 -18.16
CA VAL A 60 -21.19 3.09 -16.72
C VAL A 60 -22.05 4.16 -16.05
N ASN A 61 -22.18 5.35 -16.66
CA ASN A 61 -23.02 6.42 -16.12
C ASN A 61 -24.50 6.04 -16.05
N THR A 62 -25.02 5.25 -17.01
CA THR A 62 -26.37 4.70 -16.93
C THR A 62 -26.55 3.83 -15.68
N HIS A 63 -25.59 2.95 -15.38
CA HIS A 63 -25.63 2.11 -14.18
C HIS A 63 -25.55 2.93 -12.88
N LEU A 64 -24.69 3.96 -12.85
CA LEU A 64 -24.59 4.86 -11.71
C LEU A 64 -25.90 5.62 -11.45
N ALA A 65 -26.55 6.10 -12.51
CA ALA A 65 -27.86 6.76 -12.41
C ALA A 65 -28.92 5.80 -11.85
N HIS A 66 -28.93 4.54 -12.28
CA HIS A 66 -29.84 3.52 -11.74
C HIS A 66 -29.57 3.23 -10.26
N ILE A 67 -28.30 3.21 -9.82
CA ILE A 67 -27.97 3.06 -8.39
C ILE A 67 -28.46 4.27 -7.60
N GLY A 68 -28.22 5.48 -8.10
CA GLY A 68 -28.66 6.72 -7.45
C GLY A 68 -30.18 6.79 -7.31
N ALA A 69 -30.92 6.41 -8.36
CA ALA A 69 -32.38 6.31 -8.33
C ALA A 69 -32.86 5.25 -7.33
N GLY A 70 -32.13 4.14 -7.19
CA GLY A 70 -32.38 3.07 -6.23
C GLY A 70 -31.91 3.34 -4.79
N GLY A 71 -31.59 4.59 -4.44
CA GLY A 71 -31.23 4.98 -3.07
C GLY A 71 -29.74 4.90 -2.72
N GLY A 72 -28.84 4.74 -3.70
CA GLY A 72 -27.40 4.80 -3.48
C GLY A 72 -26.77 3.51 -2.93
N PRO A 73 -25.56 3.57 -2.34
CA PRO A 73 -24.90 2.41 -1.72
C PRO A 73 -25.67 1.93 -0.48
N ARG A 74 -25.82 0.61 -0.36
CA ARG A 74 -26.66 0.01 0.69
C ARG A 74 -25.93 -0.05 2.05
N PRO A 75 -26.53 0.47 3.15
CA PRO A 75 -25.86 0.62 4.46
C PRO A 75 -25.57 -0.69 5.19
N GLY A 76 -26.20 -1.81 4.78
CA GLY A 76 -25.94 -3.16 5.29
C GLY A 76 -25.16 -4.06 4.32
N ALA A 77 -24.74 -3.55 3.16
CA ALA A 77 -24.03 -4.37 2.18
C ALA A 77 -22.61 -4.68 2.65
N TRP A 78 -22.21 -5.93 2.55
CA TRP A 78 -20.81 -6.31 2.75
C TRP A 78 -19.99 -5.90 1.54
N CYS A 79 -18.69 -5.65 1.71
CA CYS A 79 -17.81 -5.38 0.57
C CYS A 79 -17.99 -6.45 -0.50
N GLY A 80 -18.31 -6.05 -1.73
CA GLY A 80 -18.46 -6.94 -2.90
C GLY A 80 -17.16 -7.65 -3.32
N CYS A 81 -16.10 -7.54 -2.53
CA CYS A 81 -14.81 -8.20 -2.71
C CYS A 81 -14.82 -9.71 -2.40
N ARG A 82 -16.01 -10.34 -2.30
CA ARG A 82 -16.25 -11.68 -1.76
C ARG A 82 -15.85 -12.84 -2.70
N ALA A 83 -14.70 -12.74 -3.36
CA ALA A 83 -14.15 -13.82 -4.19
C ALA A 83 -12.65 -14.13 -4.00
N ALA A 84 -11.90 -13.46 -3.11
CA ALA A 84 -10.43 -13.68 -3.10
C ALA A 84 -9.68 -13.29 -1.82
N ASP A 85 -10.14 -13.67 -0.62
CA ASP A 85 -9.37 -13.47 0.63
C ASP A 85 -8.67 -12.11 0.73
N CYS A 86 -9.45 -11.03 0.52
CA CYS A 86 -8.90 -9.71 0.34
C CYS A 86 -7.94 -9.35 1.51
N ALA A 87 -6.67 -9.16 1.16
CA ALA A 87 -5.92 -7.94 1.46
C ALA A 87 -6.00 -7.39 2.90
N TRP A 88 -7.17 -6.85 3.20
CA TRP A 88 -7.40 -5.84 4.22
C TRP A 88 -8.48 -6.25 5.23
N HIS A 89 -8.99 -7.48 5.11
CA HIS A 89 -9.78 -8.12 6.15
C HIS A 89 -8.91 -8.38 7.38
N THR A 90 -9.30 -7.77 8.49
CA THR A 90 -8.74 -8.06 9.82
C THR A 90 -9.83 -8.80 10.58
N PRO A 91 -9.55 -9.93 11.25
CA PRO A 91 -10.52 -10.56 12.13
C PRO A 91 -11.00 -9.56 13.19
N ASP A 92 -12.26 -9.63 13.57
CA ASP A 92 -12.84 -8.81 14.65
C ASP A 92 -12.08 -9.08 15.96
N PRO A 93 -11.45 -8.07 16.61
CA PRO A 93 -10.72 -8.26 17.85
C PRO A 93 -11.59 -8.81 19.00
N ASP A 94 -12.90 -8.62 18.94
CA ASP A 94 -13.84 -9.11 19.97
C ASP A 94 -14.22 -10.59 19.78
N THR A 95 -13.72 -11.25 18.73
CA THR A 95 -14.01 -12.67 18.44
C THR A 95 -12.82 -13.61 18.65
N LEU A 96 -11.73 -13.17 19.28
CA LEU A 96 -10.62 -14.05 19.66
C LEU A 96 -11.02 -14.94 20.86
N PRO A 97 -11.08 -16.29 20.73
CA PRO A 97 -11.24 -17.14 21.89
C PRO A 97 -9.92 -17.15 22.66
N LYS A 98 -9.99 -16.96 23.99
CA LYS A 98 -8.91 -17.36 24.90
C LYS A 98 -8.65 -18.86 24.70
N ARG A 99 -7.52 -19.16 24.07
CA ARG A 99 -6.83 -20.44 23.93
C ARG A 99 -7.49 -21.62 24.67
N ARG A 100 -8.19 -22.49 23.93
CA ARG A 100 -8.24 -23.95 24.17
C ARG A 100 -8.67 -24.68 22.89
N THR A 101 -7.77 -25.56 22.45
CA THR A 101 -7.97 -26.78 21.63
C THR A 101 -8.96 -26.78 20.46
N GLY A 102 -8.40 -26.87 19.25
CA GLY A 102 -8.90 -27.77 18.20
C GLY A 102 -10.34 -27.59 17.71
N ALA A 103 -10.69 -26.43 17.16
CA ALA A 103 -11.83 -26.29 16.25
C ALA A 103 -11.58 -25.16 15.25
N GLN A 104 -11.89 -25.42 13.98
CA GLN A 104 -11.72 -24.50 12.85
C GLN A 104 -12.55 -23.21 13.07
N PRO A 105 -12.03 -22.00 12.81
CA PRO A 105 -12.84 -20.79 12.97
C PRO A 105 -13.94 -20.71 11.90
N TRP A 106 -15.19 -20.58 12.34
CA TRP A 106 -16.37 -20.36 11.50
C TRP A 106 -16.25 -19.01 10.75
N ALA A 107 -16.65 -19.00 9.47
CA ALA A 107 -16.66 -17.86 8.54
C ALA A 107 -17.65 -16.70 8.88
N GLY A 108 -17.75 -16.29 10.14
CA GLY A 108 -18.81 -15.38 10.62
C GLY A 108 -18.41 -13.95 10.98
N ALA A 109 -17.14 -13.64 11.28
CA ALA A 109 -16.79 -12.36 11.93
C ALA A 109 -15.63 -11.60 11.28
N VAL A 110 -15.75 -11.30 10.00
CA VAL A 110 -14.78 -10.46 9.29
C VAL A 110 -15.49 -9.21 8.75
N ARG A 111 -15.58 -8.17 9.58
CA ARG A 111 -16.14 -6.89 9.15
C ARG A 111 -15.09 -6.08 8.40
N CYS A 112 -15.53 -5.44 7.32
CA CYS A 112 -14.70 -4.50 6.58
C CYS A 112 -14.47 -3.22 7.41
N GLY A 113 -13.26 -2.66 7.39
CA GLY A 113 -12.99 -1.39 8.10
C GLY A 113 -13.57 -0.19 7.34
N GLY A 114 -14.50 0.53 7.97
CA GLY A 114 -15.09 1.78 7.46
C GLY A 114 -16.44 1.61 6.75
N PRO A 115 -17.13 2.73 6.42
CA PRO A 115 -18.44 2.69 5.76
C PRO A 115 -18.33 2.08 4.36
N VAL A 116 -19.46 1.52 3.89
CA VAL A 116 -19.60 1.03 2.51
C VAL A 116 -19.64 2.25 1.60
N VAL A 117 -18.85 2.22 0.53
CA VAL A 117 -18.79 3.25 -0.49
C VAL A 117 -19.15 2.66 -1.84
N LEU A 118 -19.81 3.47 -2.66
CA LEU A 118 -19.93 3.21 -4.09
C LEU A 118 -18.66 3.73 -4.77
N ALA A 119 -17.91 2.84 -5.40
CA ALA A 119 -16.65 3.17 -6.03
C ALA A 119 -16.64 2.76 -7.51
N VAL A 120 -15.95 3.56 -8.32
CA VAL A 120 -15.68 3.25 -9.73
C VAL A 120 -14.19 3.29 -9.99
N TYR A 121 -13.69 2.28 -10.69
CA TYR A 121 -12.30 2.24 -11.16
C TYR A 121 -12.22 1.63 -12.54
N ALA A 122 -11.20 2.05 -13.29
CA ALA A 122 -10.89 1.49 -14.60
C ALA A 122 -9.53 0.82 -14.58
N ASP A 123 -9.32 -0.17 -15.44
CA ASP A 123 -7.99 -0.72 -15.66
C ASP A 123 -7.08 0.31 -16.35
N ARG A 124 -5.75 0.13 -16.22
CA ARG A 124 -4.78 1.06 -16.83
C ARG A 124 -4.86 1.13 -18.35
N ALA A 125 -5.49 0.15 -18.99
CA ALA A 125 -5.67 0.14 -20.44
C ALA A 125 -6.95 0.86 -20.91
N GLY A 126 -7.83 1.27 -19.98
CA GLY A 126 -9.12 1.89 -20.30
C GLY A 126 -10.03 0.97 -21.11
N ARG A 127 -10.00 -0.33 -20.81
CA ARG A 127 -10.79 -1.39 -21.46
C ARG A 127 -11.75 -2.07 -20.50
N LEU A 128 -11.62 -1.83 -19.21
CA LEU A 128 -12.48 -2.41 -18.19
C LEU A 128 -12.81 -1.37 -17.15
N TRP A 129 -14.10 -1.22 -16.85
CA TRP A 129 -14.62 -0.36 -15.80
C TRP A 129 -15.38 -1.21 -14.81
N ARG A 130 -15.19 -0.94 -13.52
CA ARG A 130 -15.91 -1.62 -12.44
C ARG A 130 -16.62 -0.61 -11.58
N ILE A 131 -17.90 -0.89 -11.32
CA ILE A 131 -18.73 -0.20 -10.33
C ILE A 131 -18.91 -1.18 -9.18
N ALA A 132 -18.52 -0.81 -7.97
CA ALA A 132 -18.56 -1.72 -6.83
C ALA A 132 -18.97 -1.04 -5.52
N GLU A 133 -19.81 -1.70 -4.74
CA GLU A 133 -20.00 -1.41 -3.32
C GLU A 133 -18.86 -2.08 -2.54
N THR A 134 -17.93 -1.29 -2.03
CA THR A 134 -16.75 -1.76 -1.28
C THR A 134 -16.60 -0.96 0.01
N CYS A 135 -15.80 -1.41 0.98
CA CYS A 135 -15.53 -0.53 2.12
C CYS A 135 -14.57 0.59 1.72
N ALA A 136 -14.64 1.72 2.43
CA ALA A 136 -13.76 2.87 2.22
C ALA A 136 -12.26 2.49 2.18
N ARG A 137 -11.84 1.50 2.98
CA ARG A 137 -10.46 1.01 3.01
C ARG A 137 -10.06 0.22 1.75
N CYS A 138 -10.96 -0.58 1.20
CA CYS A 138 -10.74 -1.29 -0.07
C CYS A 138 -10.73 -0.31 -1.25
N ALA A 139 -11.60 0.70 -1.23
CA ALA A 139 -11.59 1.74 -2.24
C ALA A 139 -10.26 2.52 -2.24
N ALA A 140 -9.77 2.95 -1.07
CA ALA A 140 -8.49 3.64 -0.94
C ALA A 140 -7.26 2.80 -1.35
N ALA A 141 -7.34 1.46 -1.21
CA ALA A 141 -6.27 0.55 -1.61
C ALA A 141 -6.28 0.20 -3.10
N THR A 142 -7.33 0.57 -3.84
CA THR A 142 -7.49 0.27 -5.26
C THR A 142 -6.94 1.44 -6.09
N PRO A 143 -5.90 1.23 -6.93
CA PRO A 143 -5.36 2.30 -7.79
C PRO A 143 -6.42 2.86 -8.75
N GLU A 144 -6.38 4.17 -9.00
CA GLU A 144 -7.32 4.89 -9.88
C GLU A 144 -8.81 4.74 -9.47
N CYS A 145 -9.05 4.36 -8.22
CA CYS A 145 -10.39 4.21 -7.68
C CYS A 145 -10.96 5.55 -7.22
N ARG A 146 -12.15 5.87 -7.71
CA ARG A 146 -12.91 7.05 -7.32
C ARG A 146 -14.10 6.63 -6.48
N VAL A 147 -14.17 7.16 -5.26
CA VAL A 147 -15.35 7.04 -4.41
C VAL A 147 -16.37 8.07 -4.88
N LEU A 148 -17.57 7.60 -5.22
CA LEU A 148 -18.66 8.43 -5.72
C LEU A 148 -19.69 8.76 -4.65
N ASP A 149 -19.93 7.82 -3.73
CA ASP A 149 -20.92 7.98 -2.67
C ASP A 149 -20.57 7.09 -1.47
N THR A 150 -21.08 7.43 -0.28
CA THR A 150 -20.88 6.67 0.97
C THR A 150 -22.22 6.33 1.59
N ALA A 151 -22.39 5.06 1.96
CA ALA A 151 -23.62 4.59 2.57
C ALA A 151 -23.87 5.27 3.92
N PRO A 152 -25.12 5.66 4.22
CA PRO A 152 -25.46 6.24 5.51
C PRO A 152 -25.17 5.24 6.65
N PRO A 153 -24.81 5.71 7.85
CA PRO A 153 -24.59 4.81 8.98
C PRO A 153 -25.88 4.03 9.30
N PRO A 154 -25.78 2.75 9.71
CA PRO A 154 -26.95 2.00 10.15
C PRO A 154 -27.60 2.71 11.33
N ALA A 155 -28.94 2.77 11.34
CA ALA A 155 -29.68 3.33 12.46
C ALA A 155 -29.34 2.57 13.74
N ARG A 156 -28.93 3.28 14.79
CA ARG A 156 -28.68 2.69 16.11
C ARG A 156 -30.01 2.10 16.61
N PRO A 157 -30.06 0.84 17.08
CA PRO A 157 -31.24 0.38 17.80
C PRO A 157 -31.37 1.23 19.07
N THR A 158 -32.51 1.90 19.19
CA THR A 158 -32.91 2.61 20.39
C THR A 158 -32.91 1.61 21.56
N PRO A 159 -32.28 1.92 22.71
CA PRO A 159 -32.42 1.05 23.88
C PRO A 159 -33.91 0.96 24.22
N ALA A 160 -34.41 -0.26 24.41
CA ALA A 160 -35.76 -0.48 24.92
C ALA A 160 -35.91 0.25 26.27
N PRO A 161 -37.00 1.00 26.50
CA PRO A 161 -37.23 1.61 27.80
C PRO A 161 -37.51 0.51 28.82
N ALA A 162 -36.72 0.49 29.90
CA ALA A 162 -37.02 -0.29 31.08
C ALA A 162 -38.32 0.24 31.71
N GLU A 163 -39.25 -0.68 31.96
CA GLU A 163 -40.50 -0.41 32.67
C GLU A 163 -40.21 0.05 34.11
N ALA A 164 -40.69 1.24 34.45
CA ALA A 164 -41.03 1.66 35.80
C ALA A 164 -42.19 2.66 35.70
N GLY A 165 -43.20 2.46 36.55
CA GLY A 165 -44.57 2.92 36.35
C GLY A 165 -44.85 4.42 36.59
N GLN A 166 -45.97 4.82 35.99
CA GLN A 166 -47.01 5.76 36.47
C GLN A 166 -46.61 7.19 36.90
N GLU A 167 -47.03 8.21 36.14
CA GLU A 167 -48.28 8.95 36.38
C GLU A 167 -48.49 10.06 35.33
N ALA A 168 -49.76 10.39 35.08
CA ALA A 168 -50.24 11.18 33.96
C ALA A 168 -50.35 12.70 34.25
N ALA A 169 -50.13 13.55 33.24
CA ALA A 169 -50.97 14.73 32.92
C ALA A 169 -50.47 15.53 31.69
N GLN A 170 -51.29 15.55 30.62
CA GLN A 170 -51.69 16.70 29.76
C GLN A 170 -50.59 17.71 29.29
N LYS A 171 -50.35 17.99 28.00
CA LYS A 171 -51.20 18.62 26.96
C LYS A 171 -50.36 18.85 25.67
N PRO A 172 -50.94 19.15 24.49
CA PRO A 172 -50.30 19.03 23.18
C PRO A 172 -49.92 20.36 22.51
N GLY A 173 -49.03 20.25 21.49
CA GLY A 173 -49.06 21.09 20.29
C GLY A 173 -48.01 22.20 20.20
N ALA A 174 -47.04 22.03 19.29
CA ALA A 174 -46.50 23.15 18.50
C ALA A 174 -45.79 22.61 17.25
N GLU A 175 -46.37 22.94 16.09
CA GLU A 175 -45.77 22.82 14.78
C GLU A 175 -44.40 23.53 14.70
N ARG A 176 -43.45 22.97 13.96
CA ARG A 176 -42.60 23.80 13.09
C ARG A 176 -42.16 23.07 11.83
N LYS A 177 -42.46 23.72 10.71
CA LYS A 177 -42.19 23.38 9.30
C LYS A 177 -40.70 23.12 8.98
N PRO A 178 -40.45 22.45 7.83
CA PRO A 178 -39.12 22.03 7.39
C PRO A 178 -38.35 23.17 6.69
N ALA A 179 -37.05 23.24 6.92
CA ALA A 179 -36.12 23.99 6.08
C ALA A 179 -35.35 22.98 5.22
N GLY A 180 -35.63 22.98 3.92
CA GLY A 180 -34.86 22.24 2.94
C GLY A 180 -33.50 22.87 2.69
N SER A 181 -32.50 22.03 2.41
CA SER A 181 -31.47 22.38 1.44
C SER A 181 -31.09 21.11 0.68
N THR A 182 -31.69 20.97 -0.49
CA THR A 182 -31.23 20.12 -1.57
C THR A 182 -29.90 20.61 -2.12
N ALA A 183 -28.89 19.75 -2.10
CA ALA A 183 -27.80 19.76 -3.06
C ALA A 183 -27.45 18.30 -3.37
N ARG A 184 -28.30 17.64 -4.17
CA ARG A 184 -27.94 16.39 -4.85
C ARG A 184 -26.91 16.77 -5.92
N SER A 185 -25.63 16.46 -5.66
CA SER A 185 -24.61 16.51 -6.70
C SER A 185 -24.86 15.35 -7.66
N GLU A 186 -25.26 15.63 -8.90
CA GLU A 186 -25.25 14.64 -9.98
C GLU A 186 -23.80 14.18 -10.20
N ALA A 187 -23.44 13.03 -9.64
CA ALA A 187 -22.10 12.46 -9.77
C ALA A 187 -21.95 11.79 -11.14
N ALA A 188 -21.49 12.54 -12.14
CA ALA A 188 -21.04 11.98 -13.42
C ALA A 188 -19.55 11.58 -13.34
N ALA A 189 -19.20 10.37 -13.79
CA ALA A 189 -17.80 9.97 -13.93
C ALA A 189 -17.21 10.62 -15.20
N VAL A 190 -16.42 11.69 -15.02
CA VAL A 190 -15.65 12.33 -16.10
C VAL A 190 -14.21 11.80 -16.08
N PHE A 191 -13.81 11.12 -17.16
CA PHE A 191 -12.42 10.72 -17.41
C PHE A 191 -11.87 11.60 -18.52
N SER A 192 -10.79 12.34 -18.24
CA SER A 192 -10.18 13.25 -19.21
C SER A 192 -9.41 12.49 -20.29
N ASP A 193 -9.65 12.86 -21.54
CA ASP A 193 -8.71 12.70 -22.65
C ASP A 193 -7.82 13.97 -22.67
N HIS A 194 -6.47 13.84 -22.54
CA HIS A 194 -5.39 14.72 -23.07
C HIS A 194 -4.10 14.76 -22.21
N GLY A 195 -2.94 14.89 -22.89
CA GLY A 195 -1.57 14.93 -22.36
C GLY A 195 -1.08 16.33 -21.93
N PRO A 196 0.21 16.48 -21.50
CA PRO A 196 0.61 17.59 -20.65
C PRO A 196 1.23 18.78 -21.42
N SER A 197 0.88 20.01 -21.01
CA SER A 197 1.65 21.27 -21.14
C SER A 197 0.87 22.45 -20.48
N PRO A 198 1.46 23.65 -20.26
CA PRO A 198 2.23 24.01 -19.06
C PRO A 198 1.60 25.20 -18.28
N MET A 199 2.11 25.48 -17.08
CA MET A 199 1.66 26.58 -16.20
C MET A 199 1.98 27.99 -16.73
N PRO A 200 1.22 29.01 -16.28
CA PRO A 200 1.70 30.40 -16.16
C PRO A 200 1.75 30.89 -14.69
N PRO A 201 2.35 32.08 -14.43
CA PRO A 201 3.09 32.38 -13.21
C PRO A 201 2.42 33.33 -12.19
N VAL A 202 3.17 33.49 -11.09
CA VAL A 202 3.11 34.35 -9.90
C VAL A 202 2.60 35.79 -10.10
N ALA A 203 1.88 36.33 -9.11
CA ALA A 203 1.79 37.77 -8.85
C ALA A 203 1.66 38.09 -7.34
N ASP A 204 2.36 39.15 -6.94
CA ASP A 204 2.66 39.68 -5.61
C ASP A 204 1.56 40.53 -4.93
N ALA A 205 1.57 40.48 -3.58
CA ALA A 205 1.38 41.58 -2.58
C ALA A 205 0.05 42.40 -2.53
N PRO A 206 -0.26 43.21 -1.47
CA PRO A 206 0.56 43.59 -0.31
C PRO A 206 -0.13 43.58 1.09
N SER A 207 0.71 43.86 2.09
CA SER A 207 0.45 44.13 3.50
C SER A 207 -0.54 45.28 3.78
N ARG A 208 -1.24 45.20 4.93
CA ARG A 208 -1.83 46.35 5.61
C ARG A 208 -1.49 46.36 7.10
N ALA A 209 -1.13 47.54 7.57
CA ALA A 209 -0.50 47.84 8.86
C ALA A 209 -1.50 48.07 10.01
N ALA A 210 -0.98 47.78 11.20
CA ALA A 210 -1.17 48.37 12.53
C ALA A 210 -2.38 49.27 12.86
N THR A 211 -3.01 48.95 14.00
CA THR A 211 -3.57 49.93 14.95
C THR A 211 -3.29 49.49 16.39
N GLY A 212 -2.92 50.46 17.22
CA GLY A 212 -2.13 50.32 18.45
C GLY A 212 -2.84 49.97 19.77
N PRO A 213 -2.16 50.21 20.92
CA PRO A 213 -2.26 49.41 22.14
C PRO A 213 -2.88 50.13 23.36
N ALA A 214 -3.26 49.36 24.41
CA ALA A 214 -3.30 49.73 25.85
C ALA A 214 -3.85 48.57 26.70
N PRO A 215 -3.70 48.52 28.04
CA PRO A 215 -2.57 48.93 28.89
C PRO A 215 -2.14 47.84 29.90
N VAL A 216 -0.95 48.04 30.46
CA VAL A 216 -0.30 47.25 31.53
C VAL A 216 -0.91 47.57 32.91
N PRO A 217 -0.93 46.62 33.87
CA PRO A 217 -0.81 46.96 35.28
C PRO A 217 0.54 46.54 35.86
N ARG A 218 1.31 47.59 36.17
CA ARG A 218 2.29 47.79 37.25
C ARG A 218 2.74 46.60 38.10
N ALA A 219 4.06 46.50 38.17
CA ALA A 219 4.86 45.77 39.14
C ALA A 219 4.51 46.07 40.61
N ARG A 220 4.61 45.04 41.46
CA ARG A 220 4.73 45.19 42.91
C ARG A 220 5.98 44.43 43.41
N ALA A 221 6.90 45.24 43.91
CA ALA A 221 7.87 45.04 45.00
C ALA A 221 8.52 43.66 45.21
N THR A 222 9.82 43.66 44.98
CA THR A 222 10.85 42.77 45.52
C THR A 222 10.95 42.81 47.05
N SER A 223 11.15 41.64 47.68
CA SER A 223 12.07 41.34 48.80
C SER A 223 11.85 39.89 49.30
N PRO A 224 12.79 39.26 50.01
CA PRO A 224 14.23 39.14 49.79
C PRO A 224 14.65 37.66 49.61
N ALA A 225 15.92 37.47 49.28
CA ALA A 225 16.56 36.17 49.01
C ALA A 225 16.39 35.15 50.14
N THR A 226 15.84 33.99 49.79
CA THR A 226 15.97 32.75 50.55
C THR A 226 16.80 31.78 49.72
N THR A 227 17.87 31.26 50.33
CA THR A 227 18.80 30.22 49.91
C THR A 227 18.21 29.19 48.93
N PRO A 228 18.89 28.80 47.83
CA PRO A 228 18.37 27.78 46.93
C PRO A 228 18.58 26.39 47.54
N GLY A 229 17.68 26.00 48.45
CA GLY A 229 17.44 24.58 48.69
C GLY A 229 16.98 23.97 47.37
N GLN A 230 17.65 22.90 46.92
CA GLN A 230 17.31 22.13 45.72
C GLN A 230 15.78 21.98 45.62
N ALA A 231 15.15 22.80 44.79
CA ALA A 231 13.74 22.68 44.50
C ALA A 231 13.55 21.29 43.90
N LYS A 232 12.79 20.44 44.60
CA LYS A 232 12.45 19.07 44.19
C LYS A 232 11.91 19.14 42.76
N ARG A 233 12.76 18.86 41.77
CA ARG A 233 12.38 18.88 40.35
C ARG A 233 11.52 17.65 40.09
N TRP A 234 10.22 17.89 40.02
CA TRP A 234 9.25 16.90 39.55
C TRP A 234 9.27 16.92 38.02
N GLY A 235 9.58 15.80 37.39
CA GLY A 235 9.54 15.71 35.93
C GLY A 235 8.58 14.63 35.45
N LYS A 236 8.05 14.88 34.25
CA LYS A 236 7.21 13.93 33.51
C LYS A 236 7.88 13.57 32.21
N ILE A 237 7.84 12.29 31.86
CA ILE A 237 8.22 11.77 30.56
C ILE A 237 7.07 10.94 29.99
N ALA A 238 6.61 11.32 28.81
CA ALA A 238 5.34 10.84 28.24
C ALA A 238 4.16 11.05 29.22
N GLN A 239 3.56 9.95 29.71
CA GLN A 239 2.45 9.98 30.67
C GLN A 239 2.86 9.58 32.10
N ARG A 240 4.15 9.29 32.33
CA ARG A 240 4.65 8.85 33.64
C ARG A 240 5.28 9.99 34.42
N THR A 241 4.98 10.04 35.70
CA THR A 241 5.67 10.89 36.67
C THR A 241 6.93 10.16 37.12
N VAL A 242 8.08 10.84 37.04
CA VAL A 242 9.35 10.27 37.52
C VAL A 242 9.38 10.35 39.06
N PRO A 243 9.53 9.23 39.78
CA PRO A 243 9.58 9.22 41.24
C PRO A 243 10.74 10.06 41.77
N HIS A 244 10.50 10.82 42.85
CA HIS A 244 11.53 11.73 43.41
C HIS A 244 12.67 11.02 44.11
N ASP A 245 12.40 9.81 44.58
CA ASP A 245 13.31 8.90 45.25
C ASP A 245 13.93 7.87 44.31
N LEU A 246 13.67 7.95 42.99
CA LEU A 246 14.28 7.06 42.00
C LEU A 246 15.81 7.19 42.04
N ARG A 247 16.48 6.09 42.37
CA ARG A 247 17.93 5.93 42.27
C ARG A 247 18.28 5.06 41.05
N PRO A 248 19.48 5.19 40.48
CA PRO A 248 20.48 6.23 40.73
C PRO A 248 19.99 7.61 40.28
N ASP A 249 20.45 8.69 40.94
CA ASP A 249 20.02 10.07 40.61
C ASP A 249 20.28 10.46 39.16
N VAL A 250 21.33 9.88 38.54
CA VAL A 250 21.66 10.07 37.12
C VAL A 250 20.52 9.63 36.21
N LEU A 251 19.88 8.48 36.49
CA LEU A 251 18.73 7.99 35.74
C LEU A 251 17.52 8.93 35.91
N ARG A 252 17.28 9.37 37.14
CA ARG A 252 16.19 10.30 37.45
C ARG A 252 16.36 11.62 36.69
N LEU A 253 17.56 12.19 36.65
CA LEU A 253 17.86 13.42 35.90
C LEU A 253 17.69 13.21 34.39
N GLU A 254 18.21 12.11 33.83
CA GLU A 254 18.04 11.79 32.40
C GLU A 254 16.57 11.68 31.99
N LEU A 255 15.71 11.07 32.82
CA LEU A 255 14.27 10.96 32.54
C LEU A 255 13.56 12.33 32.54
N ILE A 256 13.96 13.23 33.43
CA ILE A 256 13.44 14.61 33.49
C ILE A 256 13.89 15.38 32.24
N GLU A 257 15.18 15.33 31.92
CA GLU A 257 15.78 15.99 30.76
C GLU A 257 15.19 15.48 29.44
N LEU A 258 14.95 14.17 29.32
CA LEU A 258 14.29 13.59 28.16
C LEU A 258 12.85 14.10 28.01
N GLY A 259 12.11 14.20 29.11
CA GLY A 259 10.79 14.82 29.11
C GLY A 259 10.82 16.24 28.55
N ASP A 260 11.79 17.04 28.99
CA ASP A 260 11.97 18.42 28.51
C ASP A 260 12.43 18.49 27.06
N ALA A 261 13.33 17.59 26.65
CA ALA A 261 13.82 17.49 25.27
C ALA A 261 12.71 17.11 24.28
N PHE A 262 11.81 16.17 24.63
CA PHE A 262 10.63 15.86 23.82
C PHE A 262 9.66 17.05 23.73
N ARG A 263 9.42 17.76 24.84
CA ARG A 263 8.59 18.98 24.83
C ARG A 263 9.22 20.09 23.98
N ALA A 264 10.54 20.26 24.06
CA ALA A 264 11.27 21.20 23.23
C ALA A 264 11.19 20.83 21.74
N TYR A 265 11.34 19.55 21.42
CA TYR A 265 11.18 19.02 20.06
C TYR A 265 9.78 19.31 19.51
N GLN A 266 8.71 19.06 20.29
CA GLN A 266 7.33 19.33 19.88
C GLN A 266 7.03 20.81 19.59
N ARG A 267 7.83 21.73 20.16
CA ARG A 267 7.70 23.18 19.90
C ARG A 267 8.47 23.64 18.66
N ARG A 268 9.30 22.79 18.04
CA ARG A 268 10.04 23.15 16.82
C ARG A 268 9.07 23.29 15.64
N THR A 269 9.31 24.31 14.82
CA THR A 269 8.55 24.56 13.59
C THR A 269 8.91 23.58 12.47
N GLU A 270 10.15 23.09 12.45
CA GLU A 270 10.64 22.14 11.47
C GLU A 270 10.91 20.75 12.09
N PRO A 271 10.38 19.66 11.48
CA PRO A 271 10.57 18.31 11.99
C PRO A 271 11.97 17.78 11.66
N ASP A 272 12.77 17.58 12.71
CA ASP A 272 14.12 17.00 12.63
C ASP A 272 14.10 15.51 13.02
N LEU A 273 13.93 14.65 12.02
CA LEU A 273 13.83 13.21 12.24
C LEU A 273 15.11 12.59 12.82
N ALA A 274 16.28 13.15 12.55
CA ALA A 274 17.53 12.64 13.10
C ALA A 274 17.58 12.88 14.62
N LEU A 275 17.24 14.10 15.06
CA LEU A 275 17.12 14.41 16.48
C LEU A 275 16.02 13.57 17.15
N LEU A 276 14.85 13.43 16.52
CA LEU A 276 13.74 12.64 17.07
C LEU A 276 14.12 11.17 17.28
N ALA A 277 14.86 10.57 16.34
CA ALA A 277 15.36 9.21 16.48
C ALA A 277 16.30 9.07 17.69
N GLN A 278 17.21 10.02 17.89
CA GLN A 278 18.11 10.04 19.05
C GLN A 278 17.35 10.17 20.37
N LEU A 279 16.31 11.00 20.43
CA LEU A 279 15.46 11.14 21.61
C LEU A 279 14.72 9.84 21.95
N HIS A 280 14.20 9.13 20.93
CA HIS A 280 13.57 7.83 21.13
C HIS A 280 14.56 6.76 21.60
N GLU A 281 15.79 6.77 21.11
CA GLU A 281 16.84 5.84 21.50
C GLU A 281 17.29 6.06 22.96
N ARG A 282 17.50 7.32 23.35
CA ARG A 282 17.78 7.67 24.76
C ARG A 282 16.63 7.27 25.67
N LYS A 283 15.38 7.49 25.25
CA LYS A 283 14.18 7.05 25.97
C LYS A 283 14.13 5.54 26.13
N ALA A 284 14.46 4.78 25.10
CA ALA A 284 14.48 3.31 25.17
C ALA A 284 15.47 2.84 26.24
N ARG A 285 16.71 3.35 26.22
CA ARG A 285 17.72 3.03 27.23
C ARG A 285 17.29 3.43 28.64
N ALA A 286 16.83 4.66 28.84
CA ALA A 286 16.42 5.15 30.15
C ALA A 286 15.24 4.34 30.72
N PHE A 287 14.29 3.91 29.89
CA PHE A 287 13.17 3.09 30.33
C PHE A 287 13.57 1.64 30.63
N ALA A 288 14.51 1.06 29.88
CA ALA A 288 15.06 -0.25 30.22
C ALA A 288 15.78 -0.22 31.56
N LEU A 289 16.66 0.76 31.78
CA LEU A 289 17.35 0.97 33.06
C LEU A 289 16.37 1.22 34.21
N TRP A 290 15.30 1.98 33.97
CA TRP A 290 14.27 2.22 34.98
C TRP A 290 13.46 0.95 35.31
N ALA A 291 13.20 0.10 34.31
CA ALA A 291 12.59 -1.21 34.51
C ALA A 291 13.48 -2.09 35.38
N ASP A 292 14.78 -2.17 35.07
CA ASP A 292 15.75 -2.99 35.79
C ASP A 292 15.85 -2.60 37.27
N VAL A 293 15.81 -1.30 37.56
CA VAL A 293 15.94 -0.80 38.94
C VAL A 293 14.66 -0.96 39.76
N THR A 294 13.50 -0.83 39.13
CA THR A 294 12.21 -0.89 39.85
C THR A 294 11.53 -2.25 39.80
N GLY A 295 11.97 -3.14 38.91
CA GLY A 295 11.31 -4.41 38.61
C GLY A 295 10.00 -4.27 37.84
N ASP A 296 9.66 -3.08 37.33
CA ASP A 296 8.42 -2.84 36.57
C ASP A 296 8.58 -3.31 35.11
N GLY A 297 8.13 -4.54 34.82
CA GLY A 297 8.15 -5.13 33.48
C GLY A 297 7.35 -4.35 32.42
N SER A 298 6.45 -3.45 32.81
CA SER A 298 5.73 -2.59 31.84
C SER A 298 6.66 -1.54 31.21
N LEU A 299 7.72 -1.12 31.91
CA LEU A 299 8.73 -0.19 31.40
C LEU A 299 9.61 -0.83 30.31
N HIS A 300 9.87 -2.14 30.35
CA HIS A 300 10.54 -2.83 29.24
C HIS A 300 9.72 -2.80 27.94
N HIS A 301 8.40 -2.94 28.05
CA HIS A 301 7.53 -2.82 26.87
C HIS A 301 7.55 -1.39 26.31
N GLU A 302 7.60 -0.37 27.18
CA GLU A 302 7.76 1.02 26.76
C GLU A 302 9.15 1.30 26.15
N ALA A 303 10.21 0.69 26.68
CA ALA A 303 11.56 0.76 26.16
C ALA A 303 11.63 0.18 24.74
N ASN A 304 11.09 -1.02 24.53
CA ASN A 304 11.03 -1.66 23.21
C ASN A 304 10.19 -0.83 22.22
N ARG A 305 9.04 -0.28 22.65
CA ARG A 305 8.28 0.65 21.79
C ARG A 305 9.08 1.89 21.40
N ALA A 306 9.86 2.45 22.32
CA ALA A 306 10.71 3.60 22.03
C ALA A 306 11.86 3.22 21.08
N GLU A 307 12.43 2.03 21.20
CA GLU A 307 13.44 1.51 20.28
C GLU A 307 12.90 1.32 18.86
N ILE A 308 11.73 0.70 18.73
CA ILE A 308 11.02 0.56 17.44
C ILE A 308 10.73 1.95 16.85
N ALA A 309 10.32 2.92 17.67
CA ALA A 309 10.09 4.29 17.23
C ALA A 309 11.38 4.98 16.77
N ALA A 310 12.50 4.77 17.46
CA ALA A 310 13.81 5.27 17.05
C ALA A 310 14.19 4.71 15.68
N GLN A 311 14.10 3.40 15.50
CA GLN A 311 14.41 2.74 14.23
C GLN A 311 13.51 3.22 13.09
N THR A 312 12.20 3.27 13.33
CA THR A 312 11.23 3.77 12.34
C THR A 312 11.53 5.21 11.93
N THR A 313 11.92 6.06 12.88
CA THR A 313 12.26 7.46 12.61
C THR A 313 13.55 7.59 11.80
N ARG A 314 14.58 6.75 12.08
CA ARG A 314 15.79 6.67 11.25
C ARG A 314 15.46 6.20 9.85
N ASP A 315 14.63 5.18 9.70
CA ASP A 315 14.21 4.67 8.39
C ASP A 315 13.46 5.76 7.62
N MET A 316 12.55 6.51 8.26
CA MET A 316 11.88 7.66 7.64
C MET A 316 12.86 8.74 7.21
N HIS A 317 13.83 9.08 8.05
CA HIS A 317 14.87 10.05 7.72
C HIS A 317 15.71 9.58 6.51
N ALA A 318 16.13 8.31 6.52
CA ALA A 318 16.93 7.71 5.47
C ALA A 318 16.18 7.52 4.15
N ASN A 319 14.86 7.30 4.20
CA ASN A 319 13.98 7.17 3.02
C ASN A 319 13.68 8.52 2.35
N ARG A 320 13.80 9.64 3.06
CA ARG A 320 13.54 10.97 2.47
C ARG A 320 14.60 11.42 1.46
N GLY A 321 15.71 10.69 1.33
CA GLY A 321 16.86 11.12 0.52
C GLY A 321 17.51 12.35 1.16
N ARG A 322 18.83 12.35 1.32
CA ARG A 322 19.50 13.59 1.72
C ARG A 322 19.57 14.46 0.47
N PRO A 323 18.95 15.65 0.42
CA PRO A 323 19.21 16.58 -0.67
C PRO A 323 20.70 16.90 -0.64
N VAL A 324 21.40 16.67 -1.76
CA VAL A 324 22.83 17.02 -1.90
C VAL A 324 22.98 18.55 -1.97
N SER A 325 21.90 19.25 -2.33
CA SER A 325 21.75 20.71 -2.31
C SER A 325 20.31 21.10 -1.99
N ALA A 326 20.10 22.28 -1.39
CA ALA A 326 18.79 22.81 -0.99
C ALA A 326 17.76 22.96 -2.13
N ASN A 327 18.20 22.80 -3.40
CA ASN A 327 17.38 22.98 -4.60
C ASN A 327 17.10 21.68 -5.39
N GLU A 328 17.50 20.49 -4.91
CA GLU A 328 17.22 19.25 -5.62
C GLU A 328 15.86 18.63 -5.22
N PRO A 329 15.01 18.24 -6.19
CA PRO A 329 13.72 17.63 -5.91
C PRO A 329 13.89 16.25 -5.24
N VAL A 330 13.23 16.05 -4.11
CA VAL A 330 13.20 14.76 -3.41
C VAL A 330 12.44 13.74 -4.26
N VAL A 331 13.15 12.72 -4.74
CA VAL A 331 12.52 11.63 -5.50
C VAL A 331 11.72 10.72 -4.56
N GLU A 332 10.39 10.71 -4.71
CA GLU A 332 9.53 9.77 -3.99
C GLU A 332 9.72 8.34 -4.53
N ARG A 333 10.37 7.48 -3.72
CA ARG A 333 10.63 6.08 -4.07
C ARG A 333 9.42 5.21 -3.75
N LEU A 334 9.15 4.23 -4.61
CA LEU A 334 8.04 3.31 -4.47
C LEU A 334 8.27 2.25 -3.38
N LEU A 335 9.53 1.88 -3.15
CA LEU A 335 9.96 0.99 -2.08
C LEU A 335 10.71 1.78 -1.01
N THR A 336 10.47 1.45 0.25
CA THR A 336 11.35 1.86 1.36
C THR A 336 12.66 1.06 1.33
N ARG A 337 13.71 1.53 2.02
CA ARG A 337 14.97 0.76 2.17
C ARG A 337 14.74 -0.67 2.69
N SER A 338 13.89 -0.83 3.70
CA SER A 338 13.54 -2.15 4.25
C SER A 338 12.81 -3.04 3.23
N GLN A 339 11.90 -2.46 2.43
CA GLN A 339 11.24 -3.21 1.35
C GLN A 339 12.21 -3.56 0.21
N ALA A 340 13.18 -2.70 -0.08
CA ALA A 340 14.23 -2.97 -1.05
C ALA A 340 15.15 -4.10 -0.59
N ALA A 341 15.53 -4.13 0.69
CA ALA A 341 16.28 -5.25 1.28
C ALA A 341 15.52 -6.57 1.13
N HIS A 342 14.22 -6.58 1.45
CA HIS A 342 13.37 -7.75 1.22
C HIS A 342 13.26 -8.14 -0.26
N ALA A 343 13.20 -7.16 -1.18
CA ALA A 343 13.21 -7.45 -2.61
C ALA A 343 14.49 -8.19 -3.02
N ARG A 344 15.65 -7.74 -2.53
CA ARG A 344 16.95 -8.42 -2.77
C ARG A 344 16.98 -9.84 -2.21
N THR A 345 16.46 -10.07 -1.00
CA THR A 345 16.31 -11.45 -0.46
C THR A 345 15.47 -12.35 -1.36
N VAL A 346 14.43 -11.81 -2.02
CA VAL A 346 13.64 -12.59 -2.98
C VAL A 346 14.42 -12.86 -4.26
N LEU A 347 15.21 -11.89 -4.76
CA LEU A 347 16.08 -12.12 -5.92
C LEU A 347 17.10 -13.23 -5.65
N ASP A 348 17.75 -13.21 -4.48
CA ASP A 348 18.70 -14.24 -4.04
C ASP A 348 18.02 -15.61 -3.92
N TYR A 349 16.84 -15.66 -3.31
CA TYR A 349 16.06 -16.89 -3.21
C TYR A 349 15.74 -17.47 -4.59
N VAL A 350 15.26 -16.64 -5.52
CA VAL A 350 14.91 -17.08 -6.89
C VAL A 350 16.15 -17.56 -7.63
N GLN A 351 17.29 -16.88 -7.47
CA GLN A 351 18.53 -17.31 -8.10
C GLN A 351 18.92 -18.73 -7.68
N ALA A 352 18.77 -19.04 -6.40
CA ALA A 352 19.15 -20.32 -5.80
C ALA A 352 18.09 -21.43 -5.96
N ASN A 353 16.81 -21.09 -6.15
CA ASN A 353 15.70 -22.06 -6.10
C ASN A 353 14.88 -22.16 -7.39
N ALA A 354 15.26 -21.46 -8.47
CA ALA A 354 14.63 -21.65 -9.76
C ALA A 354 14.97 -23.06 -10.31
N PRO A 355 13.97 -23.85 -10.76
CA PRO A 355 14.19 -25.23 -11.21
C PRO A 355 14.96 -25.32 -12.54
N HIS A 356 14.93 -24.25 -13.34
CA HIS A 356 15.69 -24.15 -14.57
C HIS A 356 16.46 -22.82 -14.63
N PRO A 357 17.64 -22.81 -15.28
CA PRO A 357 18.47 -21.63 -15.31
C PRO A 357 17.96 -20.57 -16.29
N ASP A 358 17.05 -20.88 -17.22
CA ASP A 358 16.58 -19.98 -18.30
C ASP A 358 16.00 -18.65 -17.77
N ALA A 359 16.22 -17.56 -18.51
CA ALA A 359 15.76 -16.23 -18.11
C ALA A 359 14.22 -16.12 -18.03
N GLU A 360 13.51 -16.75 -18.97
CA GLU A 360 12.05 -16.77 -19.02
C GLU A 360 11.48 -17.49 -17.79
N VAL A 361 12.09 -18.62 -17.42
CA VAL A 361 11.72 -19.39 -16.23
C VAL A 361 12.00 -18.58 -14.98
N ARG A 362 13.21 -18.00 -14.84
CA ARG A 362 13.58 -17.16 -13.68
C ARG A 362 12.64 -15.96 -13.50
N LEU A 363 12.23 -15.31 -14.59
CA LEU A 363 11.29 -14.20 -14.55
C LEU A 363 9.92 -14.64 -14.01
N VAL A 364 9.38 -15.75 -14.50
CA VAL A 364 8.10 -16.29 -14.03
C VAL A 364 8.21 -16.74 -12.57
N VAL A 365 9.25 -17.49 -12.23
CA VAL A 365 9.55 -17.93 -10.86
C VAL A 365 9.55 -16.74 -9.91
N LEU A 366 10.27 -15.66 -10.24
CA LEU A 366 10.30 -14.45 -9.41
C LEU A 366 8.91 -13.87 -9.15
N LEU A 367 8.09 -13.72 -10.20
CA LEU A 367 6.79 -13.07 -10.09
C LEU A 367 5.77 -13.97 -9.36
N LEU A 368 5.85 -15.28 -9.53
CA LEU A 368 5.03 -16.26 -8.79
C LEU A 368 5.47 -16.38 -7.33
N THR A 369 6.78 -16.44 -7.04
CA THR A 369 7.33 -16.42 -5.67
C THR A 369 6.84 -15.20 -4.92
N LEU A 370 6.88 -14.00 -5.51
CA LEU A 370 6.38 -12.78 -4.89
C LEU A 370 4.87 -12.85 -4.56
N ARG A 371 4.07 -13.52 -5.39
CA ARG A 371 2.63 -13.69 -5.17
C ARG A 371 2.33 -14.73 -4.08
N ALA A 372 3.10 -15.81 -4.03
CA ALA A 372 2.93 -16.93 -3.09
C ALA A 372 3.76 -16.81 -1.79
N ALA A 373 4.65 -15.82 -1.66
CA ALA A 373 5.65 -15.68 -0.59
C ALA A 373 5.16 -15.88 0.86
N ARG A 374 3.86 -15.72 1.14
CA ARG A 374 3.31 -15.85 2.51
C ARG A 374 2.62 -17.18 2.80
N ALA A 375 2.01 -17.79 1.79
CA ALA A 375 1.10 -18.91 1.98
C ALA A 375 1.43 -20.10 1.08
N GLY A 376 2.46 -19.98 0.22
CA GLY A 376 2.75 -20.94 -0.83
C GLY A 376 1.68 -21.01 -1.90
N ALA A 377 0.73 -20.07 -1.91
CA ALA A 377 -0.36 -20.02 -2.86
C ALA A 377 -0.61 -18.59 -3.32
N GLY A 378 -1.07 -18.44 -4.56
CA GLY A 378 -1.42 -17.15 -5.15
C GLY A 378 -2.37 -17.30 -6.32
N ASN A 379 -2.68 -16.18 -6.95
CA ASN A 379 -3.54 -16.13 -8.13
C ASN A 379 -2.78 -15.56 -9.32
N ILE A 380 -3.04 -16.10 -10.51
CA ILE A 380 -2.55 -15.61 -11.79
C ILE A 380 -3.67 -15.52 -12.81
N ILE A 381 -3.49 -14.64 -13.78
CA ILE A 381 -4.36 -14.56 -14.95
C ILE A 381 -3.52 -14.74 -16.21
N GLY A 382 -4.12 -15.24 -17.28
CA GLY A 382 -3.43 -15.43 -18.57
C GLY A 382 -2.79 -14.14 -19.10
N GLN A 383 -3.43 -12.98 -18.84
CA GLN A 383 -2.90 -11.67 -19.21
C GLN A 383 -1.58 -11.32 -18.49
N ASP A 384 -1.39 -11.80 -17.27
CA ASP A 384 -0.13 -11.58 -16.54
C ASP A 384 1.00 -12.33 -17.26
N LEU A 385 0.79 -13.62 -17.50
CA LEU A 385 1.77 -14.53 -18.11
C LEU A 385 2.16 -14.08 -19.51
N THR A 386 1.17 -13.77 -20.36
CA THR A 386 1.40 -13.24 -21.72
C THR A 386 2.04 -11.85 -21.72
N GLY A 387 1.82 -11.06 -20.67
CA GLY A 387 2.50 -9.78 -20.47
C GLY A 387 3.98 -9.95 -20.09
N TRP A 388 4.29 -10.95 -19.28
CA TRP A 388 5.64 -11.26 -18.84
C TRP A 388 6.47 -11.95 -19.92
N LEU A 389 5.88 -12.92 -20.62
CA LEU A 389 6.49 -13.75 -21.66
C LEU A 389 5.65 -13.75 -22.93
N PRO A 390 5.87 -12.79 -23.85
CA PRO A 390 5.14 -12.74 -25.12
C PRO A 390 5.58 -13.86 -26.07
N GLY A 391 4.96 -15.04 -25.95
CA GLY A 391 5.18 -16.19 -26.86
C GLY A 391 5.52 -17.50 -26.14
N ASP A 392 6.18 -17.43 -24.97
CA ASP A 392 6.77 -18.61 -24.32
C ASP A 392 6.03 -19.06 -23.05
N ALA A 393 4.93 -18.38 -22.70
CA ALA A 393 4.23 -18.57 -21.44
C ALA A 393 3.75 -20.03 -21.22
N GLU A 394 3.24 -20.69 -22.26
CA GLU A 394 2.77 -22.07 -22.21
C GLU A 394 3.93 -23.03 -21.89
N GLN A 395 4.99 -23.00 -22.69
CA GLN A 395 6.15 -23.85 -22.53
C GLN A 395 6.84 -23.66 -21.17
N VAL A 396 6.89 -22.44 -20.65
CA VAL A 396 7.47 -22.17 -19.32
C VAL A 396 6.61 -22.74 -18.20
N LEU A 397 5.29 -22.63 -18.29
CA LEU A 397 4.38 -23.23 -17.29
C LEU A 397 4.47 -24.76 -17.29
N GLU A 398 4.48 -25.38 -18.47
CA GLU A 398 4.66 -26.84 -18.60
C GLU A 398 5.95 -27.31 -17.93
N ARG A 399 7.08 -26.62 -18.17
CA ARG A 399 8.37 -26.91 -17.53
C ARG A 399 8.29 -26.81 -16.00
N LEU A 400 7.67 -25.76 -15.48
CA LEU A 400 7.53 -25.56 -14.03
C LEU A 400 6.64 -26.63 -13.37
N ILE A 401 5.61 -27.11 -14.07
CA ILE A 401 4.74 -28.20 -13.60
C ILE A 401 5.49 -29.53 -13.66
N ALA A 402 6.19 -29.81 -14.77
CA ALA A 402 6.97 -31.03 -14.94
C ALA A 402 8.12 -31.15 -13.91
N ALA A 403 8.62 -30.02 -13.41
CA ALA A 403 9.62 -29.97 -12.34
C ALA A 403 9.00 -30.05 -10.92
N ASP A 404 7.69 -30.28 -10.78
CA ASP A 404 6.94 -30.24 -9.52
C ASP A 404 7.13 -28.94 -8.72
N TRP A 405 7.53 -27.86 -9.39
CA TRP A 405 7.77 -26.56 -8.77
C TRP A 405 6.48 -25.74 -8.67
N LEU A 406 5.56 -25.91 -9.63
CA LEU A 406 4.28 -25.22 -9.71
C LEU A 406 3.14 -26.23 -9.82
N HIS A 407 2.10 -26.08 -8.98
CA HIS A 407 0.84 -26.80 -9.17
C HIS A 407 -0.29 -25.86 -9.58
N LEU A 408 -1.04 -26.29 -10.59
CA LEU A 408 -2.26 -25.65 -11.09
C LEU A 408 -3.44 -26.64 -10.95
N PRO A 409 -4.64 -26.16 -10.62
CA PRO A 409 -5.84 -27.02 -10.46
C PRO A 409 -6.45 -27.48 -11.80
N GLY A 410 -5.93 -26.99 -12.93
CA GLY A 410 -6.41 -27.29 -14.28
C GLY A 410 -5.27 -27.27 -15.29
N THR A 411 -5.61 -27.22 -16.57
CA THR A 411 -4.63 -27.26 -17.66
C THR A 411 -3.89 -25.91 -17.83
N VAL A 412 -2.73 -25.95 -18.48
CA VAL A 412 -1.99 -24.73 -18.83
C VAL A 412 -2.80 -23.84 -19.77
N THR A 413 -3.51 -24.42 -20.74
CA THR A 413 -4.36 -23.70 -21.67
C THR A 413 -5.51 -22.97 -20.95
N GLU A 414 -6.18 -23.61 -19.99
CA GLU A 414 -7.20 -22.96 -19.15
C GLU A 414 -6.61 -21.82 -18.34
N THR A 415 -5.40 -22.01 -17.79
CA THR A 415 -4.68 -20.98 -17.03
C THR A 415 -4.33 -19.78 -17.91
N LEU A 416 -3.92 -20.00 -19.16
CA LEU A 416 -3.65 -18.92 -20.12
C LEU A 416 -4.92 -18.25 -20.65
N ALA A 417 -6.05 -18.94 -20.63
CA ALA A 417 -7.36 -18.37 -20.96
C ALA A 417 -8.02 -17.62 -19.79
N SER A 418 -7.52 -17.82 -18.56
CA SER A 418 -8.08 -17.24 -17.33
C SER A 418 -8.10 -15.71 -17.34
N ARG A 419 -9.08 -15.14 -16.62
CA ARG A 419 -9.42 -13.72 -16.66
C ARG A 419 -9.37 -13.09 -15.28
N PRO A 420 -9.29 -11.75 -15.16
CA PRO A 420 -9.34 -11.06 -13.87
C PRO A 420 -10.58 -11.38 -13.01
N GLU A 421 -11.67 -11.80 -13.63
CA GLU A 421 -12.91 -12.19 -12.94
C GLU A 421 -12.85 -13.61 -12.36
N ASP A 422 -12.03 -14.47 -12.96
CA ASP A 422 -11.86 -15.88 -12.60
C ASP A 422 -10.37 -16.24 -12.71
N PRO A 423 -9.55 -15.76 -11.75
CA PRO A 423 -8.13 -15.99 -11.80
C PRO A 423 -7.80 -17.42 -11.39
N THR A 424 -6.83 -18.02 -12.05
CA THR A 424 -6.35 -19.35 -11.69
C THR A 424 -5.54 -19.29 -10.41
N ALA A 425 -5.99 -20.02 -9.39
CA ALA A 425 -5.20 -20.27 -8.20
C ALA A 425 -4.01 -21.18 -8.54
N PHE A 426 -2.87 -20.94 -7.92
CA PHE A 426 -1.68 -21.78 -8.05
C PHE A 426 -1.03 -22.01 -6.70
N THR A 427 -0.23 -23.06 -6.58
CA THR A 427 0.59 -23.31 -5.39
C THR A 427 2.05 -23.61 -5.74
N ILE A 428 2.95 -23.23 -4.85
CA ILE A 428 4.38 -23.52 -4.89
C ILE A 428 4.69 -24.35 -3.63
N PRO A 429 4.97 -25.65 -3.77
CA PRO A 429 5.16 -26.56 -2.64
C PRO A 429 6.21 -26.09 -1.63
N THR A 430 7.34 -25.58 -2.10
CA THR A 430 8.47 -25.13 -1.27
C THR A 430 8.16 -23.89 -0.44
N LEU A 431 7.05 -23.19 -0.72
CA LEU A 431 6.62 -21.98 -0.01
C LEU A 431 5.41 -22.21 0.90
N GLN A 432 4.90 -23.44 1.00
CA GLN A 432 3.75 -23.76 1.83
C GLN A 432 4.05 -23.58 3.33
N PRO A 433 3.04 -23.30 4.18
CA PRO A 433 3.25 -23.04 5.61
C PRO A 433 3.85 -24.21 6.40
N ALA A 434 3.75 -25.44 5.87
CA ALA A 434 4.37 -26.63 6.46
C ALA A 434 5.90 -26.64 6.31
N GLN A 435 6.45 -25.81 5.43
CA GLN A 435 7.87 -25.65 5.19
C GLN A 435 8.45 -24.47 5.99
N PRO A 436 9.78 -24.47 6.26
CA PRO A 436 10.46 -23.30 6.80
C PRO A 436 10.21 -22.07 5.91
N ARG A 437 9.74 -20.96 6.49
CA ARG A 437 9.40 -19.76 5.73
C ARG A 437 10.69 -19.05 5.26
N PRO A 438 10.94 -18.92 3.94
CA PRO A 438 12.13 -18.24 3.45
C PRO A 438 12.06 -16.71 3.61
N PHE A 439 10.86 -16.17 3.86
CA PHE A 439 10.62 -14.73 3.94
C PHE A 439 9.97 -14.34 5.27
N THR A 440 10.50 -13.27 5.88
CA THR A 440 10.02 -12.73 7.16
C THR A 440 9.07 -11.53 6.99
N PHE A 441 8.89 -11.04 5.77
CA PHE A 441 8.14 -9.81 5.53
C PHE A 441 6.62 -9.98 5.56
N GLY A 442 5.94 -8.94 6.07
CA GLY A 442 4.49 -8.90 6.23
C GLY A 442 3.71 -8.70 4.92
N LYS A 443 2.37 -8.74 5.03
CA LYS A 443 1.42 -8.62 3.91
C LYS A 443 1.62 -7.34 3.10
N THR A 444 1.80 -6.21 3.78
CA THR A 444 1.97 -4.89 3.15
C THR A 444 3.26 -4.81 2.35
N SER A 445 4.38 -5.25 2.93
CA SER A 445 5.68 -5.29 2.25
C SER A 445 5.62 -6.23 1.04
N ARG A 446 5.04 -7.43 1.18
CA ARG A 446 4.84 -8.36 0.06
C ARG A 446 4.08 -7.71 -1.09
N ALA A 447 2.96 -7.05 -0.81
CA ALA A 447 2.15 -6.38 -1.84
C ALA A 447 2.90 -5.25 -2.53
N ARG A 448 3.68 -4.45 -1.77
CA ARG A 448 4.52 -3.37 -2.30
C ARG A 448 5.63 -3.90 -3.21
N ILE A 449 6.36 -4.93 -2.78
CA ILE A 449 7.45 -5.53 -3.57
C ILE A 449 6.90 -6.22 -4.83
N SER A 450 5.80 -6.97 -4.70
CA SER A 450 5.14 -7.58 -5.87
C SER A 450 4.68 -6.52 -6.88
N GLY A 451 4.02 -5.45 -6.41
CA GLY A 451 3.59 -4.34 -7.25
C GLY A 451 4.76 -3.56 -7.88
N TRP A 452 5.86 -3.42 -7.15
CA TRP A 452 7.11 -2.86 -7.67
C TRP A 452 7.68 -3.70 -8.82
N ALA A 453 7.85 -5.01 -8.61
CA ALA A 453 8.39 -5.90 -9.63
C ALA A 453 7.52 -5.88 -10.91
N GLN A 454 6.20 -5.88 -10.75
CA GLN A 454 5.26 -5.74 -11.88
C GLN A 454 5.41 -4.41 -12.62
N LYS A 455 5.70 -3.29 -11.92
CA LYS A 455 5.95 -2.00 -12.56
C LYS A 455 7.27 -1.98 -13.32
N VAL A 456 8.32 -2.62 -12.80
CA VAL A 456 9.61 -2.73 -13.47
C VAL A 456 9.49 -3.57 -14.75
N VAL A 457 8.97 -4.80 -14.64
CA VAL A 457 8.80 -5.72 -15.78
C VAL A 457 7.80 -5.16 -16.80
N GLY A 458 6.76 -4.49 -16.30
CA GLY A 458 5.71 -3.87 -17.10
C GLY A 458 6.03 -2.47 -17.61
N ASP A 459 7.27 -1.98 -17.46
CA ASP A 459 7.66 -0.64 -17.88
C ASP A 459 7.31 -0.38 -19.34
N ARG A 460 6.73 0.79 -19.61
CA ARG A 460 6.18 1.12 -20.93
C ARG A 460 7.26 1.12 -22.02
N LYS A 461 8.47 1.60 -21.73
CA LYS A 461 9.55 1.70 -22.73
C LYS A 461 10.18 0.34 -22.98
N ILE A 462 10.41 -0.45 -21.92
CA ILE A 462 10.85 -1.85 -22.02
C ILE A 462 9.87 -2.66 -22.88
N ARG A 463 8.55 -2.56 -22.60
CA ARG A 463 7.52 -3.24 -23.38
C ARG A 463 7.44 -2.76 -24.83
N LYS A 464 7.53 -1.45 -25.08
CA LYS A 464 7.48 -0.88 -26.44
C LYS A 464 8.66 -1.34 -27.28
N LYS A 465 9.85 -1.46 -26.68
CA LYS A 465 11.06 -1.98 -27.32
C LYS A 465 11.09 -3.51 -27.45
N LYS A 466 10.08 -4.20 -26.91
CA LYS A 466 9.96 -5.66 -26.88
C LYS A 466 11.21 -6.34 -26.31
N LEU A 467 11.78 -5.77 -25.26
CA LEU A 467 12.94 -6.38 -24.60
C LEU A 467 12.52 -7.71 -23.96
N ASP A 468 13.43 -8.68 -24.06
CA ASP A 468 13.29 -10.07 -23.63
C ASP A 468 13.33 -10.25 -22.11
N ALA A 469 13.21 -11.51 -21.65
CA ALA A 469 13.22 -11.84 -20.24
C ALA A 469 14.55 -11.48 -19.56
N THR A 470 15.69 -11.74 -20.22
CA THR A 470 17.03 -11.40 -19.74
C THR A 470 17.18 -9.91 -19.44
N THR A 471 16.76 -9.06 -20.38
CA THR A 471 16.84 -7.60 -20.21
C THR A 471 15.88 -7.11 -19.11
N ARG A 472 14.71 -7.74 -18.95
CA ARG A 472 13.77 -7.43 -17.86
C ARG A 472 14.30 -7.85 -16.49
N LEU A 473 14.99 -8.97 -16.39
CA LEU A 473 15.68 -9.40 -15.17
C LEU A 473 16.81 -8.42 -14.82
N LEU A 474 17.57 -7.95 -15.81
CA LEU A 474 18.59 -6.93 -15.60
C LEU A 474 17.98 -5.61 -15.11
N ALA A 475 16.84 -5.21 -15.66
CA ALA A 475 16.10 -4.03 -15.20
C ALA A 475 15.67 -4.17 -13.72
N LEU A 476 15.14 -5.33 -13.32
CA LEU A 476 14.79 -5.63 -11.93
C LEU A 476 16.02 -5.59 -11.01
N TYR A 477 17.11 -6.23 -11.42
CA TYR A 477 18.33 -6.32 -10.64
C TYR A 477 18.95 -4.93 -10.42
N THR A 478 19.09 -4.15 -11.50
CA THR A 478 19.59 -2.76 -11.43
C THR A 478 18.69 -1.89 -10.55
N ALA A 479 17.37 -1.92 -10.72
CA ALA A 479 16.47 -1.16 -9.85
C ALA A 479 16.58 -1.57 -8.37
N ALA A 480 16.70 -2.85 -8.05
CA ALA A 480 16.88 -3.33 -6.68
C ALA A 480 18.23 -2.98 -6.05
N HIS A 481 19.23 -2.63 -6.87
CA HIS A 481 20.60 -2.38 -6.45
C HIS A 481 21.04 -0.96 -6.84
N THR A 482 20.27 0.04 -6.40
CA THR A 482 20.55 1.46 -6.67
C THR A 482 20.72 2.28 -5.41
N ARG A 483 21.62 3.25 -5.46
CA ARG A 483 21.85 4.24 -4.42
C ARG A 483 20.79 5.35 -4.42
N PRO A 484 20.75 6.19 -3.37
CA PRO A 484 19.87 7.36 -3.30
C PRO A 484 20.03 8.35 -4.47
N ASP A 485 21.25 8.49 -4.99
CA ASP A 485 21.58 9.31 -6.17
C ASP A 485 21.24 8.63 -7.52
N GLY A 486 20.69 7.40 -7.48
CA GLY A 486 20.34 6.62 -8.66
C GLY A 486 21.48 5.82 -9.27
N ARG A 487 22.72 5.93 -8.76
CA ARG A 487 23.85 5.15 -9.24
C ARG A 487 23.74 3.68 -8.84
N LEU A 488 24.26 2.81 -9.70
CA LEU A 488 24.23 1.36 -9.48
C LEU A 488 25.28 0.93 -8.44
N GLY A 489 24.95 -0.04 -7.59
CA GLY A 489 25.87 -0.66 -6.63
C GLY A 489 26.14 0.16 -5.36
N HIS A 490 26.94 -0.38 -4.45
CA HIS A 490 27.35 0.35 -3.24
C HIS A 490 28.41 1.41 -3.57
N ALA A 491 28.55 2.41 -2.70
CA ALA A 491 29.55 3.46 -2.90
C ALA A 491 30.99 2.95 -2.82
N GLU A 492 31.21 1.89 -2.04
CA GLU A 492 32.52 1.27 -1.81
C GLU A 492 32.94 0.35 -2.97
N ASP A 493 31.96 -0.25 -3.66
CA ASP A 493 32.19 -1.26 -4.71
C ASP A 493 32.32 -0.64 -6.12
N GLY A 494 32.01 0.64 -6.27
CA GLY A 494 32.06 1.34 -7.57
C GLY A 494 30.98 0.93 -8.58
N GLY A 495 30.30 -0.21 -8.43
CA GLY A 495 29.25 -0.68 -9.34
C GLY A 495 28.63 -2.02 -8.95
N LEU A 496 27.99 -2.70 -9.89
CA LEU A 496 27.43 -4.04 -9.69
C LEU A 496 28.34 -5.13 -10.28
N HIS A 497 28.66 -6.17 -9.52
CA HIS A 497 29.55 -7.23 -9.98
C HIS A 497 28.95 -8.04 -11.14
N LEU A 498 29.60 -8.03 -12.32
CA LEU A 498 29.07 -8.66 -13.53
C LEU A 498 28.76 -10.14 -13.32
N GLY A 499 29.60 -10.88 -12.58
CA GLY A 499 29.36 -12.29 -12.28
C GLY A 499 28.06 -12.54 -11.49
N LYS A 500 27.67 -11.64 -10.57
CA LYS A 500 26.42 -11.77 -9.82
C LYS A 500 25.21 -11.47 -10.71
N ILE A 501 25.33 -10.44 -11.54
CA ILE A 501 24.27 -10.06 -12.49
C ILE A 501 24.06 -11.16 -13.52
N ALA A 502 25.15 -11.69 -14.08
CA ALA A 502 25.19 -12.79 -15.03
C ALA A 502 24.47 -14.03 -14.48
N ALA A 503 24.84 -14.44 -13.26
CA ALA A 503 24.21 -15.57 -12.58
C ALA A 503 22.71 -15.37 -12.35
N PHE A 504 22.29 -14.16 -11.95
CA PHE A 504 20.87 -13.85 -11.72
C PHE A 504 20.07 -13.82 -13.03
N CYS A 505 20.59 -13.14 -14.05
CA CYS A 505 19.90 -12.89 -15.31
C CYS A 505 20.04 -14.04 -16.32
N ALA A 506 20.68 -15.15 -15.95
CA ALA A 506 20.86 -16.34 -16.79
C ALA A 506 21.64 -16.10 -18.09
N LEU A 507 22.65 -15.22 -18.05
CA LEU A 507 23.49 -14.91 -19.21
C LEU A 507 24.97 -14.99 -18.86
N PRO A 508 25.84 -15.26 -19.85
CA PRO A 508 27.27 -15.17 -19.63
C PRO A 508 27.69 -13.70 -19.40
N PRO A 509 28.72 -13.42 -18.57
CA PRO A 509 29.09 -12.06 -18.17
C PRO A 509 29.39 -11.11 -19.34
N GLU A 510 29.92 -11.63 -20.45
CA GLU A 510 30.29 -10.88 -21.65
C GLU A 510 29.08 -10.27 -22.37
N LYS A 511 27.89 -10.85 -22.14
CA LYS A 511 26.63 -10.40 -22.74
C LYS A 511 25.94 -9.30 -21.92
N ILE A 512 26.42 -8.98 -20.72
CA ILE A 512 25.81 -7.95 -19.87
C ILE A 512 25.87 -6.57 -20.53
N ALA A 513 26.98 -6.24 -21.20
CA ALA A 513 27.16 -4.95 -21.88
C ALA A 513 26.09 -4.73 -22.97
N GLU A 514 25.76 -5.78 -23.71
CA GLU A 514 24.72 -5.76 -24.76
C GLU A 514 23.35 -5.41 -24.16
N HIS A 515 22.94 -6.12 -23.10
CA HIS A 515 21.65 -5.87 -22.43
C HIS A 515 21.62 -4.53 -21.67
N ALA A 516 22.74 -4.09 -21.10
CA ALA A 516 22.85 -2.75 -20.51
C ALA A 516 22.66 -1.66 -21.57
N GLY A 517 23.22 -1.83 -22.77
CA GLY A 517 22.98 -0.97 -23.92
C GLY A 517 21.50 -0.93 -24.35
N LEU A 518 20.80 -2.07 -24.32
CA LEU A 518 19.36 -2.12 -24.56
C LEU A 518 18.55 -1.34 -23.51
N LEU A 519 18.97 -1.38 -22.25
CA LEU A 519 18.37 -0.60 -21.17
C LEU A 519 18.62 0.90 -21.33
N VAL A 520 19.82 1.32 -21.79
CA VAL A 520 20.08 2.71 -22.15
C VAL A 520 19.19 3.15 -23.32
N ALA A 521 19.09 2.34 -24.39
CA ALA A 521 18.23 2.62 -25.54
C ALA A 521 16.73 2.65 -25.22
N ALA A 522 16.32 2.02 -24.12
CA ALA A 522 14.97 2.08 -23.56
C ALA A 522 14.78 3.20 -22.52
N ASP A 523 15.78 4.05 -22.33
CA ASP A 523 15.81 5.11 -21.33
C ASP A 523 15.53 4.58 -19.92
N TRP A 524 15.98 3.34 -19.64
CA TRP A 524 15.93 2.75 -18.31
C TRP A 524 17.14 3.17 -17.49
N LEU A 525 18.33 3.07 -18.11
CA LEU A 525 19.57 3.65 -17.61
C LEU A 525 19.86 4.93 -18.38
N ALA A 526 20.36 5.96 -17.70
CA ALA A 526 20.89 7.16 -18.35
C ALA A 526 22.22 6.86 -19.06
N GLU A 527 23.06 6.07 -18.39
CA GLU A 527 24.36 5.62 -18.84
C GLU A 527 24.66 4.24 -18.28
N ALA A 528 25.50 3.48 -19.00
CA ALA A 528 25.99 2.19 -18.56
C ALA A 528 27.40 1.93 -19.11
N ASP A 529 28.28 1.40 -18.27
CA ASP A 529 29.62 0.99 -18.65
C ASP A 529 30.01 -0.31 -17.92
N THR A 530 30.73 -1.19 -18.61
CA THR A 530 31.18 -2.48 -18.06
C THR A 530 32.70 -2.53 -17.97
N ALA A 531 33.28 -1.68 -17.12
CA ALA A 531 34.71 -1.69 -16.83
C ALA A 531 35.04 -2.60 -15.63
N GLN A 532 36.22 -3.23 -15.68
CA GLN A 532 36.84 -3.92 -14.52
C GLN A 532 35.97 -5.02 -13.88
N GLY A 533 35.13 -5.70 -14.66
CA GLY A 533 34.24 -6.74 -14.12
C GLY A 533 33.01 -6.21 -13.38
N MET A 534 32.74 -4.91 -13.47
CA MET A 534 31.64 -4.22 -12.80
C MET A 534 30.74 -3.49 -13.82
N LEU A 535 29.43 -3.50 -13.60
CA LEU A 535 28.46 -2.66 -14.29
C LEU A 535 28.31 -1.35 -13.52
N HIS A 536 28.79 -0.27 -14.12
CA HIS A 536 28.60 1.10 -13.69
C HIS A 536 27.40 1.69 -14.45
N GLY A 537 26.72 2.64 -13.84
CA GLY A 537 25.64 3.36 -14.49
C GLY A 537 24.73 4.09 -13.52
N GLN A 538 23.70 4.70 -14.07
CA GLN A 538 22.68 5.42 -13.32
C GLN A 538 21.30 5.12 -13.89
N LEU A 539 20.30 4.94 -13.03
CA LEU A 539 18.91 4.92 -13.48
C LEU A 539 18.55 6.26 -14.11
N ALA A 540 17.81 6.23 -15.21
CA ALA A 540 17.23 7.45 -15.80
C ALA A 540 16.27 8.12 -14.80
N GLU A 541 16.13 9.44 -14.86
CA GLU A 541 15.31 10.22 -13.91
C GLU A 541 13.89 9.66 -13.75
N ARG A 542 13.27 9.26 -14.86
CA ARG A 542 11.92 8.66 -14.88
C ARG A 542 11.83 7.34 -14.11
N VAL A 543 12.94 6.61 -13.96
CA VAL A 543 13.03 5.29 -13.33
C VAL A 543 13.46 5.41 -11.88
N LEU A 544 14.03 6.55 -11.45
CA LEU A 544 14.43 6.75 -10.05
C LEU A 544 13.31 6.40 -9.05
N PRO A 545 12.02 6.73 -9.26
CA PRO A 545 10.97 6.29 -8.34
C PRO A 545 10.88 4.76 -8.14
N LEU A 546 11.39 3.96 -9.08
CA LEU A 546 11.44 2.50 -9.01
C LEU A 546 12.74 1.96 -8.37
N GLY A 547 13.71 2.81 -8.02
CA GLY A 547 14.93 2.38 -7.36
C GLY A 547 14.67 1.90 -5.92
N GLY A 548 15.04 0.65 -5.65
CA GLY A 548 15.04 0.04 -4.33
C GLY A 548 16.36 0.32 -3.63
N LEU A 549 16.44 1.46 -2.95
CA LEU A 549 17.61 1.97 -2.23
C LEU A 549 18.47 0.85 -1.60
N LEU A 550 19.77 0.83 -1.94
CA LEU A 550 20.80 -0.02 -1.34
C LEU A 550 21.15 0.42 0.07
#